data_AF-A0AAE1R6E7-F1
#
_entry.id   AF-A0AAE1R6E7-F1
#
_cell.length_a   1.000
_cell.length_b   1.000
_cell.length_c   1.000
_cell.angle_alpha   90.00
_cell.angle_beta   90.00
_cell.angle_gamma   90.00
#
_symmetry.space_group_name_H-M   'P 1'
#
loop_
_entity.id
_entity.type
_entity.pdbx_description
1 polymer ?
#
loop_
_entity_poly.entity_id
_entity_poly.type
_entity_poly.pdbx_seq_one_letter_code
_entity_poly.pdbx_strand_id
1 'polypeptide(L)'
;MVYTPLVPAKYSITVNGKKIPIDPAAFSTSDDRGTIVDSGTTLVYLPTEAYDPFVSAIAAAASPLATNQIRGKAVLSSFLKFCLNFAGDVSMHVRPADYLWLMGVSEGDAMWCVIFGKSDEGSTILGDLVLKDKIIVYDLA
;
A
#
# COMPACT_ATOMS: atom_id res chain seq x y z
N MET A 1 1.87 4.24 -21.47
CA MET A 1 1.24 3.04 -20.87
C MET A 1 2.36 2.10 -20.44
N VAL A 2 2.24 1.45 -19.29
CA VAL A 2 3.24 0.54 -18.73
C VAL A 2 2.56 -0.79 -18.43
N TYR A 3 3.29 -1.90 -18.56
CA TYR A 3 2.76 -3.25 -18.43
C TYR A 3 3.58 -4.03 -17.41
N THR A 4 2.90 -4.85 -16.62
CA THR A 4 3.51 -5.88 -15.77
C THR A 4 2.89 -7.23 -16.14
N PRO A 5 3.65 -8.34 -16.12
CA PRO A 5 3.08 -9.68 -16.29
C PRO A 5 1.94 -9.94 -15.30
N LEU A 6 0.90 -10.63 -15.76
CA LEU A 6 -0.25 -11.03 -14.95
C LEU A 6 0.14 -12.05 -13.87
N VAL A 7 0.95 -13.06 -14.24
CA VAL A 7 1.50 -14.09 -13.33
C VAL A 7 2.92 -14.48 -13.79
N PRO A 8 3.90 -14.69 -12.88
CA PRO A 8 3.80 -14.39 -11.45
C PRO A 8 3.93 -12.89 -11.20
N ALA A 9 3.04 -12.35 -10.37
CA ALA A 9 3.13 -10.97 -9.92
C ALA A 9 4.32 -10.86 -8.94
N LYS A 10 5.42 -10.23 -9.37
CA LYS A 10 6.49 -9.83 -8.45
C LYS A 10 6.23 -8.42 -8.01
N TYR A 11 6.19 -8.19 -6.70
CA TYR A 11 5.96 -6.86 -6.17
C TYR A 11 6.85 -6.51 -4.99
N SER A 12 7.02 -5.21 -4.76
CA SER A 12 7.64 -4.68 -3.55
C SER A 12 7.08 -3.31 -3.22
N ILE A 13 7.21 -2.93 -1.95
CA ILE A 13 6.71 -1.64 -1.46
C ILE A 13 7.89 -0.70 -1.23
N THR A 14 7.69 0.57 -1.58
CA THR A 14 8.61 1.66 -1.27
C THR A 14 7.86 2.77 -0.54
N VAL A 15 8.44 3.25 0.56
CA VAL A 15 7.96 4.40 1.32
C VAL A 15 9.07 5.45 1.32
N ASN A 16 8.78 6.67 0.90
CA ASN A 16 9.74 7.78 0.76
C ASN A 16 11.00 7.42 -0.05
N GLY A 17 10.83 6.64 -1.12
CA GLY A 17 11.94 6.20 -1.96
C GLY A 17 12.80 5.09 -1.35
N LYS A 18 12.49 4.63 -0.13
CA LYS A 18 13.15 3.48 0.51
C LYS A 18 12.30 2.23 0.39
N LYS A 19 12.85 1.19 -0.24
CA LYS A 19 12.24 -0.14 -0.26
C LYS A 19 12.14 -0.67 1.18
N ILE A 20 10.94 -1.09 1.59
CA ILE A 20 10.75 -1.66 2.92
C ILE A 20 11.13 -3.16 2.91
N PRO A 21 11.73 -3.67 4.01
CA PRO A 21 12.20 -5.05 4.07
C PRO A 21 11.01 -6.00 4.31
N ILE A 22 10.35 -6.38 3.22
CA ILE A 22 9.33 -7.45 3.20
C ILE A 22 9.95 -8.66 2.51
N ASP A 23 9.75 -9.84 3.08
CA ASP A 23 10.12 -11.10 2.44
C ASP A 23 9.36 -11.24 1.12
N PRO A 24 10.03 -11.37 -0.05
CA PRO A 24 9.36 -11.61 -1.31
C PRO A 24 8.38 -12.79 -1.31
N ALA A 25 8.52 -13.75 -0.39
CA ALA A 25 7.58 -14.85 -0.22
C ALA A 25 6.19 -14.39 0.28
N ALA A 26 6.08 -13.25 0.97
CA ALA A 26 4.78 -12.65 1.32
C ALA A 26 3.92 -12.42 0.06
N PHE A 27 4.61 -12.28 -1.06
CA PHE A 27 4.15 -11.78 -2.34
C PHE A 27 4.18 -12.86 -3.43
N SER A 28 4.44 -14.11 -3.07
CA SER A 28 4.43 -15.24 -4.01
C SER A 28 3.02 -15.55 -4.50
N THR A 29 2.94 -16.24 -5.64
CA THR A 29 1.70 -16.79 -6.17
C THR A 29 1.63 -18.29 -5.87
N SER A 30 0.54 -18.74 -5.27
CA SER A 30 0.15 -20.13 -5.00
C SER A 30 -1.35 -20.29 -5.24
N ASP A 31 -1.90 -21.48 -5.01
CA ASP A 31 -3.34 -21.75 -5.21
C ASP A 31 -4.25 -20.85 -4.35
N ASP A 32 -3.76 -20.40 -3.21
CA ASP A 32 -4.44 -19.57 -2.19
C ASP A 32 -3.87 -18.16 -2.04
N ARG A 33 -2.73 -17.86 -2.69
CA ARG A 33 -2.05 -16.56 -2.57
C ARG A 33 -1.81 -15.94 -3.94
N GLY A 34 -1.98 -14.62 -4.01
CA GLY A 34 -1.64 -13.89 -5.21
C GLY A 34 -1.84 -12.39 -5.05
N THR A 35 -1.72 -11.67 -6.16
CA THR A 35 -2.13 -10.28 -6.26
C THR A 35 -3.30 -10.20 -7.21
N ILE A 36 -4.41 -9.64 -6.73
CA ILE A 36 -5.63 -9.45 -7.51
C ILE A 36 -5.80 -7.94 -7.74
N VAL A 37 -6.06 -7.55 -8.98
CA VAL A 37 -6.54 -6.21 -9.32
C VAL A 37 -8.06 -6.28 -9.35
N ASP A 38 -8.74 -5.64 -8.40
CA ASP A 38 -10.19 -5.83 -8.21
C ASP A 38 -10.91 -4.50 -8.02
N SER A 39 -11.56 -4.01 -9.07
CA SER A 39 -12.38 -2.80 -9.02
C SER A 39 -13.68 -2.99 -8.21
N GLY A 40 -14.06 -4.22 -7.88
CA GLY A 40 -15.20 -4.53 -7.01
C GLY A 40 -14.91 -4.36 -5.52
N THR A 41 -13.65 -4.16 -5.15
CA THR A 41 -13.21 -3.96 -3.77
C THR A 41 -12.83 -2.49 -3.53
N THR A 42 -13.30 -1.89 -2.44
CA THR A 42 -12.97 -0.50 -2.08
C THR A 42 -11.52 -0.35 -1.61
N LEU A 43 -11.11 -1.16 -0.63
CA LEU A 43 -9.84 -1.01 0.07
C LEU A 43 -8.70 -1.77 -0.62
N VAL A 44 -7.46 -1.47 -0.23
CA VAL A 44 -6.34 -2.37 -0.49
C VAL A 44 -6.21 -3.34 0.66
N TYR A 45 -6.01 -4.62 0.36
CA TYR A 45 -5.66 -5.63 1.34
C TYR A 45 -4.23 -6.09 1.10
N LEU A 46 -3.41 -6.11 2.15
CA LEU A 46 -2.05 -6.67 2.12
C LEU A 46 -1.98 -7.93 2.97
N PRO A 47 -1.21 -8.95 2.57
CA PRO A 47 -0.92 -10.09 3.41
C PRO A 47 -0.27 -9.61 4.71
N THR A 48 -0.52 -10.33 5.80
CA THR A 48 -0.04 -9.98 7.14
C THR A 48 1.45 -9.64 7.17
N GLU A 49 2.26 -10.42 6.49
CA GLU A 49 3.71 -10.33 6.41
C GLU A 49 4.19 -9.03 5.72
N ALA A 50 3.31 -8.38 4.96
CA ALA A 50 3.56 -7.11 4.30
C ALA A 50 2.85 -5.93 4.97
N TYR A 51 1.66 -6.14 5.51
CA TYR A 51 0.86 -5.12 6.18
C TYR A 51 1.59 -4.55 7.40
N ASP A 52 2.12 -5.41 8.28
CA ASP A 52 2.74 -4.97 9.53
C ASP A 52 4.03 -4.14 9.26
N PRO A 53 4.98 -4.56 8.38
CA PRO A 53 6.12 -3.73 8.01
C PRO A 53 5.73 -2.44 7.28
N PHE A 54 4.66 -2.46 6.48
CA PHE A 54 4.16 -1.27 5.79
C PHE A 54 3.66 -0.21 6.78
N VAL A 55 2.76 -0.59 7.69
CA VAL A 55 2.24 0.34 8.71
C VAL A 55 3.37 0.86 9.60
N SER A 56 4.31 0.00 10.00
CA SER A 56 5.50 0.38 10.76
C SER A 56 6.36 1.40 10.00
N ALA A 57 6.60 1.19 8.70
CA ALA A 57 7.36 2.13 7.88
C ALA A 57 6.65 3.49 7.71
N ILE A 58 5.33 3.50 7.54
CA ILE A 58 4.54 4.72 7.49
C ILE A 58 4.60 5.46 8.83
N ALA A 59 4.43 4.75 9.96
CA ALA A 59 4.51 5.34 11.29
C ALA A 59 5.89 5.94 11.58
N ALA A 60 6.96 5.20 11.27
CA ALA A 60 8.34 5.66 11.44
C ALA A 60 8.67 6.87 10.54
N ALA A 61 8.11 6.92 9.33
CA ALA A 61 8.25 8.06 8.44
C ALA A 61 7.41 9.27 8.87
N ALA A 62 6.38 9.06 9.69
CA ALA A 62 5.46 10.09 10.14
C ALA A 62 5.88 10.81 11.43
N SER A 63 6.57 10.15 12.37
CA SER A 63 7.17 10.81 13.55
C SER A 63 8.04 9.81 14.33
N PRO A 64 9.10 10.23 15.06
CA PRO A 64 9.88 9.35 15.93
C PRO A 64 9.10 8.79 17.15
N LEU A 65 7.88 9.26 17.40
CA LEU A 65 7.07 8.96 18.60
C LEU A 65 5.72 8.26 18.30
N ALA A 66 5.48 7.84 17.06
CA ALA A 66 4.20 7.23 16.69
C ALA A 66 4.06 5.78 17.18
N THR A 67 3.24 5.57 18.20
CA THR A 67 2.61 4.27 18.48
C THR A 67 1.51 3.99 17.44
N ASN A 68 0.81 2.86 17.50
CA ASN A 68 -0.15 2.33 16.49
C ASN A 68 -1.31 3.27 16.04
N GLN A 69 -1.33 4.53 16.46
CA GLN A 69 -2.09 5.63 15.87
C GLN A 69 -1.08 6.69 15.38
N ILE A 70 -1.08 7.01 14.07
CA ILE A 70 -0.17 8.03 13.54
C ILE A 70 -0.61 9.39 14.08
N ARG A 71 0.01 9.84 15.17
CA ARG A 71 -0.13 11.20 15.71
C ARG A 71 0.95 12.08 15.09
N GLY A 72 0.56 13.11 14.34
CA GLY A 72 1.52 14.07 13.81
C GLY A 72 0.88 15.28 13.16
N LYS A 73 1.52 16.44 13.31
CA LYS A 73 1.08 17.71 12.71
C LYS A 73 0.88 17.56 11.20
N ALA A 74 -0.16 18.21 10.69
CA ALA A 74 -0.76 18.12 9.36
C ALA A 74 0.14 18.50 8.15
N VAL A 75 1.46 18.34 8.25
CA VAL A 75 2.46 18.49 7.17
C VAL A 75 2.93 17.11 6.67
N LEU A 76 2.26 16.02 7.06
CA LEU A 76 2.71 14.65 6.81
C LEU A 76 2.19 14.02 5.53
N SER A 77 1.03 14.44 5.04
CA SER A 77 0.44 13.83 3.85
C SER A 77 1.30 14.14 2.62
N SER A 78 1.67 15.39 2.35
CA SER A 78 2.40 15.76 1.12
C SER A 78 3.79 15.12 0.93
N PHE A 79 4.39 14.53 1.97
CA PHE A 79 5.73 13.95 1.90
C PHE A 79 5.80 12.43 1.95
N LEU A 80 4.74 11.73 2.39
CA LEU A 80 4.74 10.27 2.45
C LEU A 80 4.49 9.66 1.06
N LYS A 81 5.55 9.47 0.29
CA LYS A 81 5.48 8.86 -1.05
C LYS A 81 5.40 7.35 -0.90
N PHE A 82 4.27 6.75 -1.23
CA PHE A 82 4.08 5.31 -1.25
C PHE A 82 4.00 4.81 -2.70
N CYS A 83 4.80 3.78 -3.01
CA CYS A 83 4.82 3.14 -4.32
C CYS A 83 4.70 1.61 -4.20
N LEU A 84 3.83 1.05 -5.04
CA LEU A 84 3.80 -0.38 -5.37
C LEU A 84 4.69 -0.58 -6.60
N ASN A 85 5.77 -1.33 -6.46
CA ASN A 85 6.69 -1.63 -7.56
C ASN A 85 6.40 -3.04 -8.07
N PHE A 86 6.19 -3.17 -9.38
CA PHE A 86 5.90 -4.40 -10.10
C PHE A 86 7.10 -4.86 -10.92
N ALA A 87 7.00 -6.05 -11.51
CA ALA A 87 8.00 -6.55 -12.44
C ALA A 87 8.18 -5.61 -13.65
N GLY A 88 9.38 -5.60 -14.23
CA GLY A 88 9.72 -4.73 -15.35
C GLY A 88 9.97 -3.27 -14.96
N ASP A 89 10.36 -3.02 -13.71
CA ASP A 89 10.65 -1.70 -13.15
C ASP A 89 9.47 -0.71 -13.25
N VAL A 90 8.25 -1.24 -13.21
CA VAL A 90 7.02 -0.46 -13.25
C VAL A 90 6.60 -0.11 -11.84
N SER A 91 6.37 1.18 -11.55
CA SER A 91 5.90 1.63 -10.24
C SER A 91 4.56 2.35 -10.31
N MET A 92 3.61 1.90 -9.50
CA MET A 92 2.36 2.60 -9.24
C MET A 92 2.52 3.49 -8.00
N HIS A 93 2.45 4.80 -8.23
CA HIS A 93 2.42 5.78 -7.16
C HIS A 93 1.01 5.87 -6.57
N VAL A 94 0.93 5.85 -5.25
CA VAL A 94 -0.31 5.94 -4.49
C VAL A 94 -0.28 7.24 -3.68
N ARG A 95 -1.34 8.04 -3.77
CA ARG A 95 -1.36 9.32 -3.08
C ARG A 95 -1.64 9.10 -1.59
N PRO A 96 -1.12 9.95 -0.70
CA PRO A 96 -1.48 9.98 0.71
C PRO A 96 -2.99 9.90 0.97
N ALA A 97 -3.80 10.65 0.20
CA ALA A 97 -5.26 10.64 0.33
C ALA A 97 -5.93 9.32 -0.09
N ASP A 98 -5.19 8.40 -0.71
CA ASP A 98 -5.68 7.10 -1.14
C ASP A 98 -5.39 5.99 -0.11
N TYR A 99 -4.57 6.26 0.91
CA TYR A 99 -4.26 5.28 1.97
C TYR A 99 -4.26 5.85 3.39
N LEU A 100 -4.38 7.17 3.58
CA LEU A 100 -4.51 7.83 4.88
C LEU A 100 -5.89 8.46 5.03
N TRP A 101 -6.50 8.22 6.18
CA TRP A 101 -7.73 8.87 6.60
C TRP A 101 -7.54 9.70 7.86
N LEU A 102 -8.04 10.93 7.85
CA LEU A 102 -8.00 11.82 9.00
C LEU A 102 -9.09 11.40 10.00
N MET A 103 -8.70 10.84 11.14
CA MET A 103 -9.61 10.45 12.21
C MET A 103 -10.07 11.64 13.06
N GLY A 104 -9.25 12.68 13.12
CA GLY A 104 -9.53 13.88 13.90
C GLY A 104 -8.27 14.59 14.34
N VAL A 105 -8.42 15.51 15.29
CA VAL A 105 -7.32 16.27 15.90
C VAL A 105 -7.38 16.05 17.40
N SER A 106 -6.28 15.61 18.00
CA SER A 106 -6.12 15.42 19.44
C SER A 106 -4.97 16.28 19.93
N GLU A 107 -5.19 17.08 20.97
CA GLU A 107 -4.14 17.93 21.58
C GLU A 107 -3.42 18.85 20.57
N GLY A 108 -4.08 19.20 19.47
CA GLY A 108 -3.52 20.03 18.40
C GLY A 108 -2.76 19.26 17.30
N ASP A 109 -2.65 17.94 17.41
CA ASP A 109 -2.04 17.06 16.41
C ASP A 109 -3.09 16.30 15.59
N ALA A 110 -2.87 16.20 14.28
CA ALA A 110 -3.74 15.42 13.41
C ALA A 110 -3.49 13.92 13.61
N MET A 111 -4.57 13.16 13.75
CA MET A 111 -4.54 11.71 13.86
C MET A 111 -4.90 11.09 12.52
N TRP A 112 -3.95 10.38 11.92
CA TRP A 112 -4.14 9.68 10.65
C TRP A 112 -4.20 8.17 10.87
N CYS A 113 -5.05 7.50 10.11
CA CYS A 113 -5.10 6.05 10.04
C CYS A 113 -4.74 5.58 8.64
N VAL A 114 -3.96 4.50 8.57
CA VAL A 114 -3.82 3.72 7.34
C VAL A 114 -5.13 2.97 7.12
N ILE A 115 -5.76 3.17 5.95
CA ILE A 115 -7.06 2.54 5.62
C ILE A 115 -6.91 1.27 4.77
N PHE A 116 -5.72 0.68 4.75
CA PHE A 116 -5.52 -0.62 4.13
C PHE A 116 -5.96 -1.71 5.09
N GLY A 117 -6.52 -2.78 4.54
CA GLY A 117 -6.87 -3.98 5.27
C GLY A 117 -5.68 -4.94 5.36
N LYS A 118 -5.75 -5.78 6.38
CA LYS A 118 -4.91 -6.97 6.52
C LYS A 118 -5.66 -8.15 5.91
N SER A 119 -4.97 -8.95 5.11
CA SER A 119 -5.48 -10.19 4.53
C SER A 119 -4.95 -11.39 5.31
N ASP A 120 -5.85 -12.17 5.88
CA ASP A 120 -5.52 -13.40 6.60
C ASP A 120 -5.22 -14.56 5.64
N GLU A 121 -5.71 -14.49 4.40
CA GLU A 121 -5.53 -15.51 3.36
C GLU A 121 -4.23 -15.31 2.55
N GLY A 122 -3.38 -14.35 2.92
CA GLY A 122 -2.08 -14.16 2.26
C GLY A 122 -2.14 -13.52 0.87
N SER A 123 -3.33 -13.13 0.41
CA SER A 123 -3.53 -12.46 -0.87
C SER A 123 -3.44 -10.93 -0.75
N THR A 124 -2.84 -10.29 -1.75
CA THR A 124 -2.93 -8.84 -1.96
C THR A 124 -4.12 -8.54 -2.86
N ILE A 125 -4.98 -7.61 -2.44
CA ILE A 125 -6.08 -7.10 -3.28
C ILE A 125 -5.83 -5.61 -3.50
N LEU A 126 -5.67 -5.21 -4.76
CA LEU A 126 -5.57 -3.82 -5.18
C LEU A 126 -6.96 -3.32 -5.54
N GLY A 127 -7.63 -2.69 -4.57
CA GLY A 127 -8.97 -2.12 -4.74
C GLY A 127 -9.00 -0.68 -5.26
N ASP A 128 -10.21 -0.13 -5.37
CA ASP A 128 -10.50 1.17 -5.98
C ASP A 128 -9.64 2.31 -5.43
N LEU A 129 -9.29 2.31 -4.15
CA LEU A 129 -8.42 3.34 -3.57
C LEU A 129 -7.10 3.55 -4.34
N VAL A 130 -6.49 2.48 -4.85
CA VAL A 130 -5.26 2.56 -5.67
C VAL A 130 -5.51 2.47 -7.17
N LEU A 131 -6.70 2.07 -7.60
CA LEU A 131 -7.06 1.94 -9.01
C LEU A 131 -7.71 3.21 -9.58
N LYS A 132 -8.42 3.98 -8.76
CA LYS A 132 -9.06 5.22 -9.19
C LYS A 132 -8.04 6.18 -9.79
N ASP A 133 -8.51 6.97 -10.75
CA ASP A 133 -7.69 7.88 -11.54
C ASP A 133 -6.61 7.19 -12.41
N LYS A 134 -6.71 5.86 -12.62
CA LYS A 134 -5.82 5.10 -13.51
C LYS A 134 -6.62 4.35 -14.58
N ILE A 135 -6.03 4.23 -15.76
CA ILE A 135 -6.54 3.34 -16.82
C ILE A 135 -5.87 1.99 -16.63
N ILE A 136 -6.66 0.99 -16.25
CA ILE A 136 -6.22 -0.40 -16.09
C ILE A 136 -6.64 -1.18 -17.33
N VAL A 137 -5.70 -1.89 -17.95
CA VAL A 137 -5.95 -2.73 -19.12
C VAL A 137 -5.56 -4.16 -18.80
N TYR A 138 -6.51 -5.06 -18.97
CA TYR A 138 -6.28 -6.50 -18.94
C TYR A 138 -5.97 -6.96 -20.37
N ASP A 139 -4.68 -7.06 -20.67
CA ASP A 139 -4.21 -7.55 -21.97
C ASP A 139 -4.17 -9.09 -21.93
N LEU A 140 -5.23 -9.71 -22.46
CA LEU A 140 -5.46 -11.16 -22.40
C LEU A 140 -5.24 -11.85 -23.76
N ALA A 141 -4.79 -11.11 -24.77
CA ALA A 141 -4.64 -11.58 -26.15
C ALA A 141 -3.36 -12.40 -26.37
#